data_AF-A0A497K4K2-F1
#
_entry.id   AF-A0A497K4K2-F1
#
_cell.length_a   1.000
_cell.length_b   1.000
_cell.length_c   1.000
_cell.angle_alpha   90.00
_cell.angle_beta   90.00
_cell.angle_gamma   90.00
#
_symmetry.space_group_name_H-M   'P 1'
#
loop_
_entity.id
_entity.type
_entity.pdbx_description
1 polymer ?
#
loop_
_entity_poly.entity_id
_entity_poly.type
_entity_poly.pdbx_seq_one_letter_code
_entity_poly.pdbx_strand_id
1 'polypeptide(L)'
;LNALCKSMGSRLITFAICDITQLAANNYDMTLFGIDEHHHSETGELNILGSIVGEETLKEMSENFIPGLDQPGDWSERQTKLYDGHHEAPGDIKGHLSKSIAFIEALDRVNVEQGWYNDTIKRLTGVELESLRSTLSRY
;
A
#
# COMPACT_ATOMS: atom_id res chain seq x y z
N LEU A 1 -20.90 -5.05 10.39
CA LEU A 1 -19.73 -5.84 10.86
C LEU A 1 -19.88 -6.41 12.27
N ASN A 2 -20.11 -5.60 13.32
CA ASN A 2 -20.13 -6.09 14.72
C ASN A 2 -21.09 -7.28 14.97
N ALA A 3 -22.32 -7.23 14.45
CA ALA A 3 -23.28 -8.33 14.59
C ALA A 3 -22.79 -9.64 13.93
N LEU A 4 -22.13 -9.54 12.78
CA LEU A 4 -21.54 -10.66 12.04
C LEU A 4 -20.35 -11.27 12.80
N CYS A 5 -19.43 -10.43 13.29
CA CYS A 5 -18.31 -10.92 14.10
C CYS A 5 -18.79 -11.67 15.34
N LYS A 6 -19.83 -11.13 16.01
CA LYS A 6 -20.46 -11.76 17.18
C LYS A 6 -21.08 -13.12 16.84
N SER A 7 -21.79 -13.25 15.70
CA SER A 7 -22.37 -14.55 15.31
C SER A 7 -21.32 -15.60 14.97
N MET A 8 -20.12 -15.20 14.57
CA MET A 8 -18.99 -16.11 14.30
C MET A 8 -18.07 -16.32 15.50
N GLY A 9 -18.41 -15.81 16.69
CA GLY A 9 -17.54 -15.90 17.88
C GLY A 9 -16.20 -15.17 17.74
N SER A 10 -16.09 -14.22 16.81
CA SER A 10 -14.88 -13.46 16.52
C SER A 10 -14.91 -12.09 17.19
N ARG A 11 -13.78 -11.66 17.76
CA ARG A 11 -13.62 -10.31 18.33
C ARG A 11 -13.35 -9.30 17.21
N LEU A 12 -14.13 -8.22 17.15
CA LEU A 12 -13.88 -7.08 16.28
C LEU A 12 -12.94 -6.09 16.97
N ILE A 13 -11.88 -5.68 16.27
CA ILE A 13 -10.97 -4.60 16.66
C ILE A 13 -10.95 -3.59 15.50
N THR A 14 -11.14 -2.32 15.81
CA THR A 14 -11.13 -1.22 14.83
C THR A 14 -10.18 -0.13 15.29
N PHE A 15 -9.36 0.36 14.37
CA PHE A 15 -8.48 1.51 14.57
C PHE A 15 -8.51 2.36 13.30
N ALA A 16 -8.25 3.66 13.44
CA ALA A 16 -8.11 4.59 12.32
C ALA A 16 -6.63 4.87 12.10
N ILE A 17 -6.18 4.83 10.84
CA ILE A 17 -4.80 5.14 10.46
C ILE A 17 -4.64 6.65 10.20
N CYS A 18 -5.68 7.30 9.66
CA CYS A 18 -5.72 8.74 9.41
C CYS A 18 -7.13 9.29 9.63
N ASP A 19 -7.22 10.61 9.83
CA ASP A 19 -8.49 11.35 9.94
C ASP A 19 -9.07 11.65 8.56
N ILE A 20 -8.21 12.09 7.63
CA ILE A 20 -8.56 12.37 6.23
C ILE A 20 -7.48 11.76 5.34
N THR A 21 -7.88 10.77 4.54
CA THR A 21 -6.99 10.16 3.53
C THR A 21 -6.91 11.02 2.29
N GLN A 22 -5.70 11.14 1.72
CA GLN A 22 -5.52 11.72 0.40
C GLN A 22 -5.45 10.60 -0.64
N LEU A 23 -6.28 10.71 -1.68
CA LEU A 23 -6.25 9.78 -2.81
C LEU A 23 -5.15 10.17 -3.79
N ALA A 24 -4.48 9.17 -4.33
CA ALA A 24 -3.62 9.32 -5.50
C ALA A 24 -4.43 9.71 -6.73
N ALA A 25 -3.76 10.17 -7.80
CA ALA A 25 -4.40 10.62 -9.03
C ALA A 25 -5.30 9.57 -9.70
N ASN A 26 -5.11 8.28 -9.42
CA ASN A 26 -5.99 7.20 -9.90
C ASN A 26 -7.35 7.13 -9.16
N ASN A 27 -7.57 7.99 -8.15
CA ASN A 27 -8.77 8.02 -7.30
C ASN A 27 -9.04 6.72 -6.53
N TYR A 28 -8.02 5.89 -6.34
CA TYR A 28 -8.14 4.60 -5.67
C TYR A 28 -7.14 4.46 -4.53
N ASP A 29 -5.84 4.61 -4.81
CA ASP A 29 -4.79 4.40 -3.80
C ASP A 29 -4.84 5.49 -2.73
N MET A 30 -4.73 5.07 -1.48
CA MET A 30 -4.83 5.89 -0.28
C MET A 30 -3.46 6.03 0.38
N THR A 31 -2.61 6.87 -0.20
CA THR A 31 -1.26 7.11 0.34
C THR A 31 -1.31 7.90 1.66
N LEU A 32 -0.63 7.40 2.69
CA LEU A 32 -0.52 8.15 3.95
C LEU A 32 0.32 9.43 3.77
N PHE A 33 1.51 9.31 3.20
CA PHE A 33 2.35 10.42 2.76
C PHE A 33 3.34 9.96 1.69
N GLY A 34 3.85 10.88 0.88
CA GLY A 34 4.93 10.64 -0.10
C GLY A 34 4.53 10.98 -1.52
N ILE A 35 5.22 10.40 -2.51
CA ILE A 35 5.00 10.72 -3.92
C ILE A 35 3.72 10.05 -4.43
N ASP A 36 2.92 10.79 -5.18
CA ASP A 36 1.89 10.24 -6.05
C ASP A 36 2.56 9.57 -7.26
N GLU A 37 2.86 8.28 -7.14
CA GLU A 37 3.55 7.54 -8.20
C GLU A 37 2.73 7.51 -9.49
N HIS A 38 1.41 7.38 -9.38
CA HIS A 38 0.52 7.37 -10.53
C HIS A 38 0.62 8.69 -11.30
N HIS A 39 0.46 9.83 -10.61
CA HIS A 39 0.61 11.14 -11.22
C HIS A 39 1.98 11.30 -11.88
N HIS A 40 3.05 10.95 -11.17
CA HIS A 40 4.41 11.06 -11.68
C HIS A 40 4.63 10.15 -12.91
N SER A 41 4.09 8.94 -12.92
CA SER A 41 4.21 8.01 -14.05
C SER A 41 3.53 8.53 -15.32
N GLU A 42 2.44 9.29 -15.18
CA GLU A 42 1.68 9.84 -16.29
C GLU A 42 2.23 11.16 -16.83
N THR A 43 2.71 12.04 -15.94
CA THR A 43 3.10 13.42 -16.28
C THR A 43 4.60 13.67 -16.25
N GLY A 44 5.35 12.85 -15.50
CA GLY A 44 6.74 13.13 -15.13
C GLY A 44 6.90 14.23 -14.07
N GLU A 45 5.81 14.80 -13.58
CA GLU A 45 5.81 15.84 -12.55
C GLU A 45 5.70 15.23 -11.15
N LEU A 46 6.33 15.85 -10.16
CA LEU A 46 6.19 15.45 -8.77
C LEU A 46 4.92 16.04 -8.17
N ASN A 47 4.05 15.16 -7.67
CA ASN A 47 2.96 15.53 -6.78
C ASN A 47 3.14 14.81 -5.45
N ILE A 48 3.07 15.56 -4.33
CA ILE A 48 3.30 15.04 -2.99
C ILE A 48 1.97 14.94 -2.25
N LEU A 49 1.67 13.75 -1.76
CA LEU A 49 0.50 13.42 -0.97
C LEU A 49 0.83 13.46 0.53
N GLY A 50 -0.14 13.88 1.33
CA GLY A 50 -0.08 13.94 2.78
C GLY A 50 -1.48 13.92 3.38
N SER A 51 -1.85 12.79 3.97
CA SER A 51 -3.09 12.60 4.72
C SER A 51 -3.06 13.38 6.05
N ILE A 52 -4.23 13.75 6.58
CA ILE A 52 -4.33 14.29 7.94
C ILE A 52 -4.27 13.12 8.92
N VAL A 53 -3.24 13.09 9.75
CA VAL A 53 -2.94 11.99 10.68
C VAL A 53 -2.45 12.55 12.02
N GLY A 54 -2.74 11.83 13.11
CA GLY A 54 -2.23 12.16 14.43
C GLY A 54 -0.70 12.02 14.51
N GLU A 55 -0.05 12.89 15.29
CA GLU A 55 1.42 12.97 15.38
C GLU A 55 2.07 11.63 15.79
N GLU A 56 1.49 10.94 16.78
CA GLU A 56 2.00 9.65 17.26
C GLU A 56 1.94 8.58 16.16
N THR A 57 0.81 8.50 15.44
CA THR A 57 0.63 7.58 14.31
C THR A 57 1.58 7.93 13.17
N LEU A 58 1.75 9.22 12.84
CA LEU A 58 2.70 9.64 11.82
C LEU A 58 4.12 9.22 12.17
N LYS A 59 4.53 9.38 13.44
CA LYS A 59 5.84 8.97 13.91
C LYS A 59 6.05 7.46 13.75
N GLU A 60 5.11 6.65 14.22
CA GLU A 60 5.18 5.19 14.11
C GLU A 60 5.20 4.74 12.64
N MET A 61 4.36 5.35 11.80
CA MET A 61 4.30 5.04 10.37
C MET A 61 5.58 5.48 9.65
N SER A 62 6.18 6.62 10.00
CA SER A 62 7.42 7.09 9.36
C SER A 62 8.61 6.13 9.52
N GLU A 63 8.57 5.28 10.55
CA GLU A 63 9.60 4.25 10.79
C GLU A 63 9.32 2.93 10.04
N ASN A 64 8.11 2.75 9.51
CA ASN A 64 7.61 1.46 8.98
C ASN A 64 6.93 1.55 7.60
N PHE A 65 6.87 2.74 7.00
CA PHE A 65 6.12 3.00 5.77
C PHE A 65 7.02 3.51 4.64
N ILE A 66 6.82 2.96 3.43
CA ILE A 66 7.49 3.45 2.22
C ILE A 66 6.71 4.67 1.71
N PRO A 67 7.31 5.87 1.63
CA PRO A 67 6.59 7.07 1.21
C PRO A 67 6.05 6.94 -0.22
N GLY A 68 4.74 7.13 -0.39
CA GLY A 68 4.03 6.99 -1.67
C GLY A 68 3.27 5.67 -1.84
N LEU A 69 3.49 4.69 -0.95
CA LEU A 69 2.78 3.42 -1.00
C LEU A 69 1.30 3.58 -0.63
N ASP A 70 0.43 2.69 -1.10
CA ASP A 70 -0.95 2.60 -0.64
C ASP A 70 -1.03 2.14 0.83
N GLN A 71 -2.05 2.60 1.56
CA GLN A 71 -2.34 2.12 2.90
C GLN A 71 -2.71 0.63 2.86
N PRO A 72 -2.32 -0.16 3.88
CA PRO A 72 -2.70 -1.57 3.95
C PRO A 72 -4.23 -1.71 4.05
N GLY A 73 -4.87 -2.14 2.97
CA GLY A 73 -6.33 -2.19 2.90
C GLY A 73 -6.89 -3.13 1.84
N ASP A 74 -6.17 -3.37 0.75
CA ASP A 74 -6.65 -4.30 -0.28
C ASP A 74 -6.22 -5.75 0.00
N TRP A 75 -7.14 -6.50 0.61
CA TRP A 75 -7.00 -7.94 0.88
C TRP A 75 -7.58 -8.79 -0.25
N SER A 76 -8.25 -8.17 -1.23
CA SER A 76 -9.00 -8.88 -2.26
C SER A 76 -8.05 -9.51 -3.28
N GLU A 77 -7.03 -8.77 -3.73
CA GLU A 77 -6.06 -9.26 -4.73
C GLU A 77 -5.13 -10.38 -4.21
N ARG A 78 -5.23 -10.71 -2.91
CA ARG A 78 -4.45 -11.77 -2.23
C ARG A 78 -5.23 -13.09 -2.08
N GLN A 79 -6.43 -13.18 -2.64
CA GLN A 79 -7.28 -14.38 -2.57
C GLN A 79 -7.07 -15.27 -3.80
N THR A 80 -7.13 -16.59 -3.62
CA THR A 80 -7.09 -17.55 -4.74
C THR A 80 -8.38 -17.56 -5.56
N LYS A 81 -9.46 -17.03 -4.99
CA LYS A 81 -10.77 -16.83 -5.63
C LYS A 81 -11.33 -15.47 -5.26
N LEU A 82 -11.91 -14.79 -6.23
CA LEU A 82 -12.53 -13.48 -6.10
C LEU A 82 -13.96 -13.54 -6.64
N TYR A 83 -14.90 -12.83 -6.00
CA TYR A 83 -16.24 -12.67 -6.53
C TYR A 83 -16.30 -11.37 -7.34
N ASP A 84 -16.56 -11.46 -8.64
CA ASP A 84 -16.55 -10.31 -9.56
C ASP A 84 -17.87 -9.52 -9.59
N GLY A 85 -18.81 -9.84 -8.69
CA GLY A 85 -20.17 -9.30 -8.69
C GLY A 85 -21.19 -10.20 -9.40
N HIS A 86 -20.73 -11.22 -10.12
CA HIS A 86 -21.58 -12.19 -10.82
C HIS A 86 -21.23 -13.64 -10.44
N HIS A 87 -19.94 -13.99 -10.40
CA HIS A 87 -19.46 -15.35 -10.15
C HIS A 87 -18.10 -15.35 -9.42
N GLU A 88 -17.71 -16.53 -8.89
CA GLU A 88 -16.36 -16.75 -8.42
C GLU A 88 -15.41 -16.91 -9.62
N ALA A 89 -14.37 -16.08 -9.67
CA ALA A 89 -13.27 -16.15 -10.62
C ALA A 89 -11.95 -16.47 -9.90
N PRO A 90 -10.98 -17.14 -10.56
CA PRO A 90 -9.64 -17.30 -10.02
C PRO A 90 -8.97 -15.93 -9.79
N GLY A 91 -8.32 -15.76 -8.64
CA GLY A 91 -7.49 -14.58 -8.39
C GLY A 91 -6.12 -14.67 -9.07
N ASP A 92 -5.56 -13.54 -9.48
CA ASP A 92 -4.23 -13.45 -10.10
C ASP A 92 -3.17 -12.96 -9.09
N ILE A 93 -2.87 -13.80 -8.11
CA ILE A 93 -1.88 -13.47 -7.06
C ILE A 93 -0.49 -13.23 -7.68
N LYS A 94 -0.13 -13.99 -8.72
CA LYS A 94 1.17 -13.84 -9.41
C LYS A 94 1.27 -12.48 -10.10
N GLY A 95 0.23 -12.08 -10.83
CA GLY A 95 0.16 -10.76 -11.46
C GLY A 95 0.15 -9.64 -10.43
N HIS A 96 -0.60 -9.77 -9.33
CA HIS A 96 -0.60 -8.81 -8.23
C HIS A 96 0.80 -8.60 -7.66
N LEU A 97 1.48 -9.68 -7.24
CA LEU A 97 2.85 -9.61 -6.71
C LEU A 97 3.83 -8.95 -7.69
N SER A 98 3.72 -9.27 -8.99
CA SER A 98 4.58 -8.69 -10.03
C SER A 98 4.34 -7.18 -10.19
N LYS A 99 3.09 -6.73 -10.16
CA LYS A 99 2.71 -5.31 -10.21
C LYS A 99 3.20 -4.56 -8.97
N SER A 100 3.01 -5.12 -7.78
CA SER A 100 3.48 -4.50 -6.53
C SER A 100 5.00 -4.32 -6.49
N ILE A 101 5.77 -5.31 -6.98
CA ILE A 101 7.22 -5.19 -7.12
C ILE A 101 7.57 -4.04 -8.06
N ALA A 102 6.97 -4.00 -9.26
CA ALA A 102 7.25 -2.97 -10.26
C ALA A 102 6.90 -1.57 -9.75
N PHE A 103 5.78 -1.43 -9.04
CA PHE A 103 5.34 -0.20 -8.40
C PHE A 103 6.34 0.29 -7.35
N ILE A 104 6.73 -0.58 -6.40
CA ILE A 104 7.69 -0.21 -5.34
C ILE A 104 9.06 0.15 -5.93
N GLU A 105 9.52 -0.56 -6.97
CA GLU A 105 10.76 -0.21 -7.68
C GLU A 105 10.66 1.14 -8.39
N ALA A 106 9.52 1.48 -8.99
CA ALA A 106 9.29 2.79 -9.60
C ALA A 106 9.29 3.90 -8.56
N LEU A 107 8.58 3.68 -7.47
CA LEU A 107 8.49 4.61 -6.36
C LEU A 107 9.85 4.84 -5.69
N ASP A 108 10.67 3.81 -5.49
CA ASP A 108 12.03 3.95 -4.91
C ASP A 108 12.94 4.80 -5.80
N ARG A 109 12.88 4.62 -7.13
CA ARG A 109 13.67 5.41 -8.09
C ARG A 109 13.41 6.91 -8.00
N VAL A 110 12.18 7.32 -7.70
CA VAL A 110 11.83 8.73 -7.55
C VAL A 110 12.13 9.21 -6.13
N ASN A 111 11.92 8.35 -5.14
CA ASN A 111 12.20 8.64 -3.74
C ASN A 111 13.67 8.93 -3.47
N VAL A 112 14.63 8.25 -4.10
CA VAL A 112 16.09 8.50 -3.89
C VAL A 112 16.52 9.94 -4.15
N GLU A 113 15.77 10.68 -4.96
CA GLU A 113 16.07 12.08 -5.29
C GLU A 113 15.48 13.08 -4.27
N GLN A 114 14.69 12.59 -3.30
CA GLN A 114 13.96 13.43 -2.36
C GLN A 114 14.72 13.62 -1.05
N GLY A 115 14.54 14.78 -0.42
CA GLY A 115 15.24 15.15 0.82
C GLY A 115 14.87 14.29 2.05
N TRP A 116 13.78 13.53 2.00
CA TRP A 116 13.41 12.59 3.07
C TRP A 116 14.05 11.22 2.94
N TYR A 117 14.62 10.89 1.78
CA TYR A 117 15.20 9.57 1.55
C TYR A 117 16.38 9.31 2.49
N ASN A 118 16.35 8.18 3.18
CA ASN A 118 17.33 7.83 4.19
C ASN A 118 17.51 6.31 4.28
N ASP A 119 18.47 5.87 5.10
CA ASP A 119 18.77 4.44 5.28
C ASP A 119 17.58 3.62 5.78
N THR A 120 16.66 4.23 6.55
CA THR A 120 15.44 3.56 7.02
C THR A 120 14.52 3.26 5.84
N ILE A 121 14.22 4.25 4.98
CA ILE A 121 13.37 4.06 3.80
C ILE A 121 13.99 3.05 2.84
N LYS A 122 15.30 3.16 2.59
CA LYS A 122 16.05 2.22 1.76
C LYS A 122 15.95 0.79 2.29
N ARG A 123 16.13 0.61 3.61
CA ARG A 123 16.02 -0.70 4.26
C ARG A 123 14.60 -1.25 4.18
N LEU A 124 13.57 -0.46 4.48
CA LEU A 124 12.17 -0.88 4.40
C LEU A 124 11.81 -1.36 3.00
N THR A 125 12.18 -0.57 1.99
CA THR A 125 11.99 -0.88 0.58
C THR A 125 12.68 -2.19 0.19
N GLY A 126 13.93 -2.37 0.61
CA GLY A 126 14.69 -3.59 0.35
C GLY A 126 14.05 -4.84 0.96
N VAL A 127 13.61 -4.77 2.23
CA VAL A 127 12.94 -5.87 2.93
C VAL A 127 11.62 -6.24 2.24
N GLU A 128 10.81 -5.24 1.86
CA GLU A 128 9.53 -5.47 1.20
C GLU A 128 9.72 -6.12 -0.18
N LEU A 129 10.64 -5.60 -0.99
CA LEU A 129 10.95 -6.18 -2.31
C LEU A 129 11.48 -7.62 -2.20
N GLU A 130 12.35 -7.91 -1.21
CA GLU A 130 12.82 -9.27 -0.96
C GLU A 130 11.66 -10.20 -0.59
N SER A 131 10.78 -9.76 0.31
CA SER A 131 9.59 -10.50 0.73
C SER A 131 8.66 -10.82 -0.46
N LEU A 132 8.35 -9.82 -1.28
CA LEU A 132 7.49 -9.97 -2.45
C LEU A 132 8.11 -10.90 -3.49
N ARG A 133 9.40 -10.74 -3.80
CA ARG A 133 10.12 -11.62 -4.76
C ARG A 133 10.24 -13.06 -4.27
N SER A 134 10.54 -13.24 -2.99
CA SER A 134 10.58 -14.56 -2.34
C SER A 134 9.21 -15.24 -2.41
N THR A 135 8.14 -14.48 -2.20
CA THR A 135 6.77 -14.99 -2.33
C THR A 135 6.43 -15.32 -3.78
N LEU A 136 6.73 -14.44 -4.72
CA LEU A 136 6.49 -14.63 -6.15
C LEU A 136 7.21 -15.87 -6.70
N SER A 137 8.42 -16.16 -6.23
CA SER A 137 9.19 -17.34 -6.67
C SER A 137 8.55 -18.69 -6.31
N ARG A 138 7.53 -18.69 -5.44
CA ARG A 138 6.77 -19.88 -5.05
C ARG A 138 5.55 -20.15 -5.94
N TYR A 139 5.29 -19.28 -6.92
CA TYR A 139 4.19 -19.36 -7.90
C TYR A 139 4.67 -19.63 -9.33
#